data_AF-A0AAD9H0I7-F1
#
_entry.id   AF-A0AAD9H0I7-F1
#
_cell.length_a   1.000
_cell.length_b   1.000
_cell.length_c   1.000
_cell.angle_alpha   90.00
_cell.angle_beta   90.00
_cell.angle_gamma   90.00
#
_symmetry.space_group_name_H-M   'P 1'
#
loop_
_entity.id
_entity.type
_entity.pdbx_description
1 polymer ?
#
loop_
_entity_poly.entity_id
_entity_poly.type
_entity_poly.pdbx_seq_one_letter_code
_entity_poly.pdbx_strand_id
1 'polypeptide(L)'
;MVREEFTAPGKITRGLSRQQVISRMYRARHNHFGGSIYGQVEVPPLSLARDGSNFFQFNFTFPGETGPDRFIGWGHPSLIRLLTYDNVSLFLDATFRCAPVSFYQRIVVMVYDRGSRCYVPCVTILSTIKTEWSCWHALHGVQVCTKMSMQPGTITCDYERAVLNAARDQFPEPTTVGCFFHFKQAVRRRMQKLYFPTEEI
;
A
#
# COMPACT_ATOMS: atom_id res chain seq x y z
N MET A 1 12.85 -30.10 19.62
CA MET A 1 13.63 -31.29 19.19
C MET A 1 12.74 -32.11 18.27
N VAL A 2 13.00 -32.09 16.96
CA VAL A 2 12.23 -32.89 15.98
C VAL A 2 12.85 -34.29 15.97
N ARG A 3 12.10 -35.32 16.36
CA ARG A 3 12.58 -36.72 16.38
C ARG A 3 12.40 -37.33 14.99
N GLU A 4 13.42 -38.01 14.49
CA GLU A 4 13.39 -38.70 13.19
C GLU A 4 12.73 -40.09 13.27
N GLU A 5 12.51 -40.58 14.49
CA GLU A 5 11.92 -41.89 14.76
C GLU A 5 10.81 -41.75 15.80
N PHE A 6 9.65 -42.31 15.47
CA PHE A 6 8.48 -42.37 16.33
C PHE A 6 8.22 -43.84 16.65
N THR A 7 8.25 -44.18 17.94
CA THR A 7 7.99 -45.54 18.42
C THR A 7 6.53 -45.67 18.87
N ALA A 8 5.78 -46.52 18.17
CA ALA A 8 4.56 -47.13 18.68
C ALA A 8 4.85 -48.59 19.04
N PRO A 9 4.06 -49.25 19.92
CA PRO A 9 4.31 -50.64 20.30
C PRO A 9 4.41 -51.54 19.05
N GLY A 10 5.59 -52.10 18.80
CA GLY A 10 5.84 -53.04 17.70
C GLY A 10 6.06 -52.44 16.31
N LYS A 11 6.12 -51.11 16.13
CA LYS A 11 6.38 -50.48 14.83
C LYS A 11 7.33 -49.29 14.94
N ILE A 12 8.48 -49.37 14.29
CA ILE A 12 9.37 -48.22 14.06
C ILE A 12 8.82 -47.48 12.84
N THR A 13 8.27 -46.29 13.06
CA THR A 13 7.91 -45.37 11.97
C THR A 13 9.05 -44.39 11.77
N ARG A 14 9.74 -44.50 10.63
CA ARG A 14 10.80 -43.57 10.23
C ARG A 14 10.16 -42.30 9.67
N GLY A 15 10.32 -41.20 10.39
CA GLY A 15 9.81 -39.89 10.00
C GLY A 15 10.66 -39.26 8.89
N LEU A 16 10.19 -38.13 8.36
CA LEU A 16 11.01 -37.29 7.49
C LEU A 16 12.10 -36.62 8.33
N SER A 17 13.31 -36.51 7.77
CA SER A 17 14.38 -35.71 8.40
C SER A 17 13.99 -34.23 8.44
N ARG A 18 14.61 -33.45 9.34
CA ARG A 18 14.39 -32.00 9.44
C ARG A 18 14.54 -31.30 8.08
N GLN A 19 15.55 -31.70 7.32
CA GLN A 19 15.84 -31.12 6.01
C GLN A 19 14.73 -31.44 4.99
N GLN A 20 14.25 -32.69 4.98
CA GLN A 20 13.13 -33.10 4.12
C GLN A 20 11.83 -32.38 4.47
N VAL A 21 11.54 -32.18 5.77
CA VAL A 21 10.39 -31.39 6.24
C VAL A 21 10.50 -29.94 5.77
N ILE A 22 11.65 -29.30 6.00
CA ILE A 22 11.89 -27.91 5.59
C ILE A 22 11.76 -27.75 4.06
N SER A 23 12.38 -28.63 3.27
CA SER A 23 12.28 -28.57 1.79
C SER A 23 10.86 -28.83 1.28
N ARG A 24 10.06 -29.65 1.96
CA ARG A 24 8.64 -29.82 1.62
C ARG A 24 7.84 -28.57 1.98
N MET A 25 8.11 -27.96 3.14
CA MET A 25 7.46 -26.72 3.57
C MET A 25 7.77 -25.58 2.60
N TYR A 26 9.04 -25.40 2.18
CA TYR A 26 9.41 -24.39 1.19
C TYR A 26 8.77 -24.65 -0.18
N ARG A 27 8.71 -25.90 -0.64
CA ARG A 27 8.03 -26.24 -1.91
C ARG A 27 6.52 -25.98 -1.84
N ALA A 28 5.86 -26.41 -0.77
CA ALA A 28 4.44 -26.13 -0.56
C ALA A 28 4.19 -24.61 -0.50
N ARG A 29 5.03 -23.86 0.23
CA ARG A 29 4.95 -22.41 0.31
C ARG A 29 5.18 -21.74 -1.04
N HIS A 30 6.18 -22.19 -1.79
CA HIS A 30 6.47 -21.70 -3.13
C HIS A 30 5.31 -21.96 -4.10
N ASN A 31 4.71 -23.16 -4.03
CA ASN A 31 3.58 -23.52 -4.88
C ASN A 31 2.30 -22.76 -4.52
N HIS A 32 2.10 -22.39 -3.24
CA HIS A 32 0.89 -21.68 -2.79
C HIS A 32 1.00 -20.16 -2.81
N PHE A 33 2.18 -19.61 -2.51
CA PHE A 33 2.38 -18.18 -2.30
C PHE A 33 3.50 -17.60 -3.19
N GLY A 34 4.06 -18.39 -4.10
CA GLY A 34 5.25 -18.02 -4.85
C GLY A 34 6.54 -18.02 -4.01
N GLY A 35 7.66 -17.68 -4.65
CA GLY A 35 8.98 -17.64 -4.00
C GLY A 35 9.16 -16.53 -2.96
N SER A 36 8.23 -15.58 -2.88
CA SER A 36 8.32 -14.40 -2.02
C SER A 36 7.48 -14.55 -0.75
N ILE A 37 7.96 -14.02 0.38
CA ILE A 37 7.13 -13.90 1.60
C ILE A 37 5.88 -13.04 1.34
N TYR A 38 5.96 -12.11 0.38
CA TYR A 38 4.89 -11.16 0.09
C TYR A 38 3.75 -11.77 -0.70
N GLY A 39 3.94 -12.90 -1.39
CA GLY A 39 2.84 -13.54 -2.11
C GLY A 39 1.76 -14.14 -1.21
N GLN A 40 2.01 -14.21 0.11
CA GLN A 40 0.99 -14.59 1.09
C GLN A 40 -0.18 -13.62 1.13
N VAL A 41 0.04 -12.33 0.85
CA VAL A 41 -1.03 -11.31 0.88
C VAL A 41 -1.93 -11.35 -0.36
N GLU A 42 -1.55 -12.12 -1.38
CA GLU A 42 -2.26 -12.22 -2.66
C GLU A 42 -3.35 -13.30 -2.62
N VAL A 43 -3.34 -14.18 -1.60
CA VAL A 43 -4.25 -15.32 -1.50
C VAL A 43 -5.06 -15.31 -0.20
N PRO A 44 -6.24 -15.97 -0.16
CA PRO A 44 -7.04 -16.08 1.06
C PRO A 44 -6.27 -16.78 2.21
N PRO A 45 -6.53 -16.40 3.47
CA PRO A 45 -7.51 -15.40 3.90
C PRO A 45 -6.98 -13.95 3.85
N LEU A 46 -5.69 -13.74 3.59
CA LEU A 46 -5.05 -12.41 3.71
C LEU A 46 -5.44 -11.46 2.57
N SER A 47 -5.89 -11.99 1.43
CA SER A 47 -6.40 -11.20 0.32
C SER A 47 -7.88 -10.80 0.48
N LEU A 48 -8.59 -11.33 1.49
CA LEU A 48 -10.05 -11.15 1.63
C LEU A 48 -10.40 -10.13 2.71
N ALA A 49 -11.41 -9.31 2.42
CA ALA A 49 -12.08 -8.47 3.39
C ALA A 49 -13.09 -9.29 4.22
N ARG A 50 -13.66 -8.66 5.26
CA ARG A 50 -14.60 -9.33 6.19
C ARG A 50 -15.86 -9.86 5.50
N ASP A 51 -16.25 -9.25 4.40
CA ASP A 51 -17.41 -9.64 3.58
C ASP A 51 -17.08 -10.74 2.55
N GLY A 52 -15.82 -11.21 2.51
CA GLY A 52 -15.34 -12.21 1.56
C GLY A 52 -14.87 -11.64 0.23
N SER A 53 -14.98 -10.32 0.00
CA SER A 53 -14.49 -9.67 -1.21
C SER A 53 -12.96 -9.67 -1.26
N ASN A 54 -12.37 -9.90 -2.44
CA ASN A 54 -10.93 -9.72 -2.61
C ASN A 54 -10.60 -8.22 -2.58
N PHE A 55 -9.86 -7.78 -1.56
CA PHE A 55 -9.42 -6.39 -1.41
C PHE A 55 -7.95 -6.21 -1.78
N PHE A 56 -7.19 -7.28 -2.00
CA PHE A 56 -5.87 -7.20 -2.60
C PHE A 56 -6.01 -6.81 -4.09
N GLN A 57 -5.18 -5.87 -4.54
CA GLN A 57 -5.26 -5.34 -5.91
C GLN A 57 -4.02 -5.60 -6.74
N PHE A 58 -2.83 -5.30 -6.20
CA PHE A 58 -1.58 -5.47 -6.95
C PHE A 58 -0.38 -5.66 -6.04
N ASN A 59 0.65 -6.32 -6.59
CA ASN A 59 1.98 -6.45 -6.02
C ASN A 59 3.02 -6.29 -7.13
N PHE A 60 3.46 -5.06 -7.39
CA PHE A 60 4.45 -4.78 -8.41
C PHE A 60 5.85 -4.86 -7.85
N THR A 61 6.77 -5.40 -8.65
CA THR A 61 8.19 -5.48 -8.31
C THR A 61 9.00 -4.85 -9.43
N PHE A 62 9.93 -3.98 -9.09
CA PHE A 62 10.81 -3.28 -10.02
C PHE A 62 12.28 -3.54 -9.67
N PRO A 63 13.19 -3.52 -10.65
CA PRO A 63 14.62 -3.58 -10.35
C PRO A 63 15.04 -2.31 -9.60
N GLY A 64 15.57 -2.47 -8.38
CA GLY A 64 16.18 -1.39 -7.60
C GLY A 64 17.69 -1.60 -7.44
N GLU A 65 18.39 -0.61 -6.88
CA GLU A 65 19.86 -0.61 -6.78
C GLU A 65 20.41 -1.68 -5.83
N THR A 66 19.72 -1.93 -4.72
CA THR A 66 20.14 -2.88 -3.67
C THR A 66 19.32 -4.16 -3.65
N GLY A 67 18.35 -4.26 -4.55
CA GLY A 67 17.39 -5.35 -4.59
C GLY A 67 16.08 -4.92 -5.26
N PRO A 68 15.10 -5.83 -5.35
CA PRO A 68 13.82 -5.53 -5.97
C PRO A 68 12.98 -4.57 -5.12
N ASP A 69 12.61 -3.44 -5.71
CA ASP A 69 11.65 -2.51 -5.13
C ASP A 69 10.22 -2.99 -5.32
N ARG A 70 9.33 -2.62 -4.40
CA ARG A 70 7.98 -3.19 -4.34
C ARG A 70 6.92 -2.16 -4.03
N PHE A 71 5.79 -2.32 -4.70
CA PHE A 71 4.53 -1.65 -4.40
C PHE A 71 3.45 -2.70 -4.18
N ILE A 72 2.80 -2.67 -3.02
CA ILE A 72 1.67 -3.55 -2.73
C ILE A 72 0.45 -2.68 -2.45
N GLY A 73 -0.62 -2.91 -3.19
CA GLY A 73 -1.85 -2.12 -3.13
C GLY A 73 -3.05 -2.95 -2.69
N TRP A 74 -3.84 -2.38 -1.80
CA TRP A 74 -5.12 -2.92 -1.34
C TRP A 74 -6.20 -1.87 -1.48
N GLY A 75 -7.40 -2.30 -1.84
CA GLY A 75 -8.59 -1.48 -1.92
C GLY A 75 -9.81 -2.36 -2.07
N HIS A 76 -10.87 -2.07 -1.32
CA HIS A 76 -12.10 -2.83 -1.47
C HIS A 76 -12.78 -2.44 -2.80
N PRO A 77 -13.32 -3.40 -3.60
CA PRO A 77 -13.90 -3.09 -4.91
C PRO A 77 -14.96 -1.96 -4.88
N SER A 78 -15.84 -1.96 -3.88
CA SER A 78 -16.85 -0.90 -3.71
C SER A 78 -16.25 0.48 -3.44
N LEU A 79 -15.09 0.55 -2.79
CA LEU A 79 -14.41 1.81 -2.51
C LEU A 79 -13.60 2.29 -3.72
N ILE A 80 -12.96 1.36 -4.44
CA ILE A 80 -12.27 1.64 -5.71
C ILE A 80 -13.25 2.24 -6.72
N ARG A 81 -14.50 1.77 -6.75
CA ARG A 81 -15.55 2.34 -7.60
C ARG A 81 -15.82 3.83 -7.34
N LEU A 82 -15.59 4.32 -6.12
CA LEU A 82 -15.74 5.75 -5.84
C LEU A 82 -14.71 6.61 -6.59
N LEU A 83 -13.55 6.04 -6.94
CA LEU A 83 -12.52 6.73 -7.72
C LEU A 83 -12.90 6.89 -9.20
N THR A 84 -13.89 6.14 -9.69
CA THR A 84 -14.31 6.15 -11.11
C THR A 84 -15.47 7.10 -11.35
N TYR A 85 -15.99 7.77 -10.32
CA TYR A 85 -16.99 8.80 -10.53
C TYR A 85 -16.36 10.03 -11.15
N ASP A 86 -17.16 10.70 -11.97
CA ASP A 86 -16.72 11.90 -12.67
C ASP A 86 -16.48 13.04 -11.68
N ASN A 87 -15.46 13.84 -11.96
CA ASN A 87 -15.14 15.06 -11.22
C ASN A 87 -14.96 14.85 -9.70
N VAL A 88 -14.38 13.72 -9.31
CA VAL A 88 -14.11 13.41 -7.89
C VAL A 88 -12.95 14.23 -7.33
N SER A 89 -13.02 14.54 -6.03
CA SER A 89 -11.91 15.13 -5.30
C SER A 89 -11.04 14.03 -4.69
N LEU A 90 -9.85 13.86 -5.24
CA LEU A 90 -8.84 12.93 -4.71
C LEU A 90 -8.01 13.61 -3.63
N PHE A 91 -7.65 12.84 -2.62
CA PHE A 91 -6.72 13.25 -1.57
C PHE A 91 -5.61 12.22 -1.45
N LEU A 92 -4.37 12.67 -1.62
CA LEU A 92 -3.17 11.83 -1.55
C LEU A 92 -2.43 12.14 -0.25
N ASP A 93 -2.18 11.10 0.54
CA ASP A 93 -1.39 11.20 1.77
C ASP A 93 -0.31 10.12 1.82
N ALA A 94 0.96 10.53 1.88
CA ALA A 94 2.10 9.65 2.05
C ALA A 94 2.63 9.78 3.48
N THR A 95 2.58 8.69 4.25
CA THR A 95 3.00 8.67 5.65
C THR A 95 4.13 7.66 5.89
N PHE A 96 5.18 8.12 6.56
CA PHE A 96 6.39 7.34 6.87
C PHE A 96 6.29 6.63 8.21
N ARG A 97 5.64 7.26 9.21
CA ARG A 97 5.67 6.83 10.61
C ARG A 97 4.95 5.51 10.89
N CYS A 98 4.10 5.06 9.97
CA CYS A 98 3.26 3.89 10.14
C CYS A 98 3.53 2.82 9.06
N ALA A 99 4.62 2.94 8.30
CA ALA A 99 5.03 1.91 7.38
C ALA A 99 5.62 0.71 8.16
N PRO A 100 5.31 -0.54 7.77
CA PRO A 100 5.98 -1.71 8.35
C PRO A 100 7.49 -1.65 8.08
N VAL A 101 8.30 -2.30 8.92
CA VAL A 101 9.78 -2.22 8.91
C VAL A 101 10.42 -2.43 7.52
N SER A 102 9.82 -3.24 6.67
CA SER A 102 10.34 -3.54 5.32
C SER A 102 9.89 -2.54 4.24
N PHE A 103 9.11 -1.52 4.59
CA PHE A 103 8.60 -0.51 3.66
C PHE A 103 9.00 0.89 4.12
N TYR A 104 9.32 1.75 3.17
CA TYR A 104 9.72 3.13 3.45
C TYR A 104 8.51 4.02 3.75
N GLN A 105 7.42 3.81 3.02
CA GLN A 105 6.22 4.66 3.14
C GLN A 105 4.93 3.89 2.87
N ARG A 106 3.85 4.44 3.43
CA ARG A 106 2.47 4.07 3.11
C ARG A 106 1.79 5.25 2.42
N ILE A 107 1.26 5.01 1.23
CA ILE A 107 0.49 5.99 0.47
C ILE A 107 -0.99 5.62 0.56
N VAL A 108 -1.85 6.59 0.85
CA VAL A 108 -3.30 6.41 0.91
C VAL A 108 -3.93 7.34 -0.11
N VAL A 109 -4.77 6.77 -0.97
CA VAL A 109 -5.62 7.50 -1.91
C VAL A 109 -7.04 7.51 -1.38
N MET A 110 -7.55 8.70 -1.10
CA MET A 110 -8.86 8.93 -0.52
C MET A 110 -9.73 9.74 -1.46
N VAL A 111 -11.04 9.62 -1.29
CA VAL A 111 -12.03 10.49 -1.92
C VAL A 111 -12.90 11.12 -0.85
N TYR A 112 -13.44 12.31 -1.12
CA TYR A 112 -14.57 12.80 -0.36
C TYR A 112 -15.86 12.25 -0.95
N ASP A 113 -16.48 11.29 -0.26
CA ASP A 113 -17.76 10.73 -0.69
C ASP A 113 -18.91 11.64 -0.22
N ARG A 114 -19.63 12.23 -1.18
CA ARG A 114 -20.76 13.12 -0.90
C ARG A 114 -21.94 12.40 -0.26
N GLY A 115 -22.11 11.10 -0.55
CA GLY A 115 -23.19 10.29 0.00
C GLY A 115 -23.06 10.12 1.52
N SER A 116 -21.89 9.65 1.96
CA SER A 116 -21.59 9.47 3.40
C SER A 116 -21.09 10.75 4.09
N ARG A 117 -20.72 11.79 3.34
CA ARG A 117 -20.10 13.03 3.82
C ARG A 117 -18.76 12.81 4.54
N CYS A 118 -18.06 11.75 4.15
CA CYS A 118 -16.82 11.32 4.78
C CYS A 118 -15.66 11.27 3.78
N TYR A 119 -14.45 11.42 4.29
CA TYR A 119 -13.24 11.05 3.56
C TYR A 119 -13.07 9.54 3.64
N VAL A 120 -13.08 8.88 2.49
CA VAL A 120 -13.05 7.43 2.39
C VAL A 120 -11.71 7.01 1.80
N PRO A 121 -10.88 6.22 2.51
CA PRO A 121 -9.66 5.65 1.95
C PRO A 121 -10.02 4.53 0.99
N CYS A 122 -9.82 4.77 -0.31
CA CYS A 122 -10.18 3.82 -1.35
C CYS A 122 -9.07 2.81 -1.60
N VAL A 123 -7.83 3.29 -1.61
CA VAL A 123 -6.65 2.45 -1.85
C VAL A 123 -5.55 2.81 -0.85
N THR A 124 -4.95 1.77 -0.26
CA THR A 124 -3.74 1.89 0.57
C THR A 124 -2.61 1.13 -0.10
N ILE A 125 -1.44 1.75 -0.19
CA ILE A 125 -0.27 1.24 -0.91
C ILE A 125 0.93 1.26 0.03
N LEU A 126 1.68 0.17 0.08
CA LEU A 126 2.99 0.12 0.73
C LEU A 126 4.08 0.17 -0.35
N SER A 127 5.08 1.01 -0.14
CA SER A 127 6.23 1.15 -1.05
C SER A 127 7.55 0.98 -0.31
N THR A 128 8.48 0.24 -0.90
CA THR A 128 9.86 0.08 -0.39
C THR A 128 10.76 1.26 -0.71
N ILE A 129 10.31 2.18 -1.56
CA ILE A 129 11.09 3.33 -2.03
C ILE A 129 10.39 4.65 -1.78
N LYS A 130 11.19 5.72 -1.75
CA LYS A 130 10.74 7.11 -1.81
C LYS A 130 11.52 7.84 -2.91
N THR A 131 10.97 7.81 -4.11
CA THR A 131 11.47 8.57 -5.27
C THR A 131 10.31 9.32 -5.92
N GLU A 132 10.62 10.26 -6.80
CA GLU A 132 9.59 10.92 -7.63
C GLU A 132 8.78 9.89 -8.44
N TRP A 133 9.49 8.94 -9.07
CA TRP A 133 8.88 7.81 -9.75
C TRP A 133 7.99 6.94 -8.87
N SER A 134 8.27 6.83 -7.57
CA SER A 134 7.43 6.04 -6.66
C SER A 134 6.00 6.56 -6.54
N CYS A 135 5.83 7.89 -6.57
CA CYS A 135 4.50 8.50 -6.54
C CYS A 135 3.75 8.24 -7.84
N TRP A 136 4.47 8.34 -8.98
CA TRP A 136 3.91 8.03 -10.29
C TRP A 136 3.45 6.57 -10.38
N HIS A 137 4.29 5.61 -9.96
CA HIS A 137 3.93 4.19 -9.97
C HIS A 137 2.77 3.85 -9.03
N ALA A 138 2.71 4.50 -7.85
CA ALA A 138 1.59 4.34 -6.94
C ALA A 138 0.27 4.79 -7.58
N LEU A 139 0.25 5.99 -8.19
CA LEU A 139 -0.93 6.49 -8.90
C LEU A 139 -1.28 5.63 -10.12
N HIS A 140 -0.28 5.16 -10.87
CA HIS A 140 -0.49 4.25 -11.98
C HIS A 140 -1.18 2.96 -11.54
N GLY A 141 -0.72 2.36 -10.43
CA GLY A 141 -1.36 1.17 -9.86
C GLY A 141 -2.82 1.41 -9.53
N VAL A 142 -3.17 2.58 -9.00
CA VAL A 142 -4.55 2.97 -8.71
C VAL A 142 -5.37 3.14 -9.99
N GLN A 143 -4.80 3.74 -11.03
CA GLN A 143 -5.46 3.79 -12.35
C GLN A 143 -5.70 2.38 -12.90
N VAL A 144 -4.75 1.46 -12.79
CA VAL A 144 -4.93 0.08 -13.23
C VAL A 144 -6.07 -0.61 -12.46
N CYS A 145 -6.17 -0.42 -11.14
CA CYS A 145 -7.28 -0.94 -10.33
C CYS A 145 -8.65 -0.45 -10.80
N THR A 146 -8.69 0.76 -11.35
CA THR A 146 -9.90 1.40 -11.87
C THR A 146 -10.08 1.17 -13.37
N LYS A 147 -9.29 0.29 -14.00
CA LYS A 147 -9.30 0.05 -15.45
C LYS A 147 -9.06 1.33 -16.27
N MET A 148 -8.19 2.21 -15.75
CA MET A 148 -7.83 3.48 -16.36
C MET A 148 -9.00 4.45 -16.54
N SER A 149 -10.06 4.35 -15.72
CA SER A 149 -11.29 5.14 -15.87
C SER A 149 -11.40 6.36 -14.96
N MET A 150 -10.37 6.65 -14.16
CA MET A 150 -10.37 7.79 -13.25
C MET A 150 -10.41 9.11 -14.01
N GLN A 151 -11.35 9.98 -13.65
CA GLN A 151 -11.48 11.35 -14.15
C GLN A 151 -11.61 12.30 -12.96
N PRO A 152 -10.52 12.51 -12.19
CA PRO A 152 -10.58 13.38 -11.04
C PRO A 152 -10.80 14.84 -11.46
N GLY A 153 -11.58 15.57 -10.67
CA GLY A 153 -11.76 17.01 -10.83
C GLY A 153 -10.70 17.81 -10.11
N THR A 154 -10.38 17.35 -8.90
CA THR A 154 -9.35 17.96 -8.07
C THR A 154 -8.46 16.89 -7.45
N ILE A 155 -7.17 17.20 -7.33
CA ILE A 155 -6.21 16.37 -6.61
C ILE A 155 -5.61 17.22 -5.51
N THR A 156 -5.90 16.86 -4.26
CA THR A 156 -5.32 17.50 -3.09
C THR A 156 -4.18 16.64 -2.55
N CYS A 157 -2.98 17.20 -2.46
CA CYS A 157 -1.81 16.49 -1.94
C CYS A 157 -0.95 17.40 -1.07
N ASP A 158 0.09 16.85 -0.45
CA ASP A 158 1.12 17.69 0.15
C ASP A 158 1.86 18.53 -0.91
N TYR A 159 2.72 19.44 -0.45
CA TYR A 159 3.52 20.30 -1.32
C TYR A 159 4.83 19.61 -1.76
N GLU A 160 4.93 18.27 -1.65
CA GLU A 160 6.10 17.56 -2.15
C GLU A 160 6.09 17.55 -3.69
N ARG A 161 7.18 18.04 -4.30
CA ARG A 161 7.32 18.15 -5.76
C ARG A 161 7.08 16.81 -6.47
N ALA A 162 7.51 15.71 -5.86
CA ALA A 162 7.31 14.36 -6.38
C ALA A 162 5.83 14.02 -6.60
N VAL A 163 4.98 14.33 -5.62
CA VAL A 163 3.53 14.04 -5.69
C VAL A 163 2.85 14.97 -6.69
N LEU A 164 3.24 16.25 -6.70
CA LEU A 164 2.71 17.24 -7.66
C LEU A 164 3.02 16.85 -9.11
N ASN A 165 4.26 16.44 -9.39
CA ASN A 165 4.66 16.03 -10.74
C ASN A 165 3.95 14.73 -11.15
N ALA A 166 3.91 13.73 -10.27
CA ALA A 166 3.20 12.49 -10.52
C ALA A 166 1.70 12.70 -10.78
N ALA A 167 1.05 13.60 -10.04
CA ALA A 167 -0.36 13.94 -10.23
C ALA A 167 -0.62 14.57 -11.60
N ARG A 168 0.22 15.54 -12.00
CA ARG A 168 0.11 16.23 -13.30
C ARG A 168 0.36 15.31 -14.48
N ASP A 169 1.35 14.43 -14.37
CA ASP A 169 1.70 13.50 -15.45
C ASP A 169 0.60 12.44 -15.65
N GLN A 170 0.02 11.93 -14.56
CA GLN A 170 -1.03 10.91 -14.61
C GLN A 170 -2.40 11.50 -14.96
N PHE A 171 -2.65 12.74 -14.56
CA PHE A 171 -3.91 13.43 -14.73
C PHE A 171 -3.64 14.89 -15.14
N PRO A 172 -3.64 15.18 -16.46
CA PRO A 172 -3.32 16.53 -16.95
C PRO A 172 -4.44 17.55 -16.72
N GLU A 173 -5.70 17.10 -16.69
CA GLU A 173 -6.89 17.95 -16.55
C GLU A 173 -7.23 18.46 -15.13
N PRO A 174 -7.11 17.68 -14.03
CA PRO A 174 -7.55 18.13 -12.71
C PRO A 174 -6.81 19.35 -12.17
N THR A 175 -7.52 20.11 -11.36
CA THR A 175 -6.89 21.16 -10.54
C THR A 175 -6.12 20.51 -9.38
N THR A 176 -4.79 20.67 -9.37
CA THR A 176 -3.95 20.24 -8.26
C THR A 176 -3.93 21.31 -7.16
N VAL A 177 -4.33 20.94 -5.95
CA VAL A 177 -4.48 21.83 -4.79
C VAL A 177 -3.55 21.39 -3.67
N GLY A 178 -2.85 22.34 -3.06
CA GLY A 178 -2.03 22.07 -1.88
C GLY A 178 -2.90 21.81 -0.64
N CYS A 179 -2.55 20.78 0.13
CA CYS A 179 -3.30 20.40 1.33
C CYS A 179 -3.10 21.41 2.46
N PHE A 180 -4.17 22.13 2.81
CA PHE A 180 -4.16 23.14 3.87
C PHE A 180 -3.82 22.56 5.25
N PHE A 181 -4.20 21.30 5.53
CA PHE A 181 -3.83 20.63 6.76
C PHE A 181 -2.32 20.45 6.88
N HIS A 182 -1.67 19.96 5.82
CA HIS A 182 -0.21 19.82 5.78
C HIS A 182 0.51 21.17 5.82
N PHE A 183 -0.04 22.20 5.16
CA PHE A 183 0.47 23.56 5.26
C PHE A 183 0.44 24.08 6.69
N LYS A 184 -0.71 24.00 7.37
CA LYS A 184 -0.85 24.40 8.77
C LYS A 184 0.12 23.65 9.69
N GLN A 185 0.29 22.35 9.50
CA GLN A 185 1.29 21.59 10.25
C GLN A 185 2.73 22.04 9.98
N ALA A 186 3.07 22.40 8.74
CA ALA A 186 4.38 22.90 8.39
C ALA A 186 4.65 24.27 9.03
N VAL A 187 3.68 25.18 8.97
CA VAL A 187 3.73 26.48 9.64
C VAL A 187 3.88 26.30 11.15
N ARG A 188 3.04 25.47 11.78
CA ARG A 188 3.12 25.16 13.22
C ARG A 188 4.51 24.66 13.63
N ARG A 189 5.06 23.69 12.90
CA ARG A 189 6.42 23.16 13.14
C ARG A 189 7.49 24.24 12.98
N ARG A 190 7.32 25.19 12.05
CA ARG A 190 8.26 26.30 11.85
C ARG A 190 8.18 27.31 12.99
N MET A 191 6.98 27.68 13.44
CA MET A 191 6.78 28.56 14.60
C MET A 191 7.42 27.97 15.86
N GLN A 192 7.23 26.68 16.12
CA GLN A 192 7.89 25.97 17.22
C GLN A 192 9.42 26.04 17.15
N LYS A 193 10.02 25.85 15.96
CA LYS A 193 11.47 25.99 15.75
C LYS A 193 11.99 27.42 15.92
N LEU A 194 11.10 28.41 15.80
CA LEU A 194 11.40 29.82 16.00
C LEU A 194 11.05 30.28 17.43
N TYR A 195 10.69 29.35 18.31
CA TYR A 195 10.39 29.61 19.74
C TYR A 195 9.21 30.58 19.97
N PHE A 196 8.21 30.57 19.10
CA PHE A 196 6.95 31.26 19.36
C PHE A 196 6.26 30.65 20.61
N PRO A 197 5.54 31.45 21.41
CA PRO A 197 4.80 30.94 22.57
C PRO A 197 3.73 29.92 22.14
N THR A 198 3.58 28.83 22.90
CA THR A 198 2.59 27.77 22.58
C THR A 198 1.16 28.30 22.50
N GLU A 199 0.85 29.38 23.22
CA GLU A 199 -0.47 30.04 23.23
C GLU A 199 -0.79 30.73 21.89
N GLU A 200 0.23 31.05 21.09
CA GLU A 200 0.11 31.67 19.78
C GLU A 200 0.18 30.66 18.62
N ILE A 201 0.33 29.36 18.90
CA ILE A 201 0.61 28.28 17.93
C ILE A 201 -0.58 27.34 17.71
#